data_AF-A0A8C0PCX8-F1
#
_entry.id   AF-A0A8C0PCX8-F1
#
_cell.length_a   1.000
_cell.length_b   1.000
_cell.length_c   1.000
_cell.angle_alpha   90.00
_cell.angle_beta   90.00
_cell.angle_gamma   90.00
#
_symmetry.space_group_name_H-M   'P 1'
#
loop_
_entity.id
_entity.type
_entity.pdbx_description
1 polymer ?
#
loop_
_entity_poly.entity_id
_entity_poly.type
_entity_poly.pdbx_seq_one_letter_code
_entity_poly.pdbx_strand_id
1 'polypeptide(L)'
;NSNFVFLFKKINAKLHDGVCQRCKEVLEWRVKYSKYKPLSKPKKCVKCLQKSVKDSYHIICRPCACELEVCAKCGKKEDIVVP
;
A
#
# COMPACT_ATOMS: atom_id res chain seq x y z
N ASN A 1 -12.43 -0.59 24.23
CA ASN A 1 -12.84 0.73 23.72
C ASN A 1 -11.65 1.37 22.99
N SER A 2 -11.65 1.28 21.67
CA SER A 2 -11.12 2.29 20.74
C SER A 2 -9.75 2.93 21.04
N ASN A 3 -8.62 2.22 20.84
CA ASN A 3 -7.30 2.89 20.93
C ASN A 3 -6.18 2.31 20.03
N PHE A 4 -6.47 1.47 19.03
CA PHE A 4 -5.45 1.04 18.05
C PHE A 4 -5.61 1.75 16.70
N VAL A 5 -6.03 3.02 16.78
CA VAL A 5 -6.11 3.95 15.67
C VAL A 5 -4.93 4.89 15.85
N PHE A 6 -3.98 4.85 14.92
CA PHE A 6 -2.94 5.86 14.70
C PHE A 6 -1.76 5.84 15.69
N LEU A 7 -0.74 5.02 15.40
CA LEU A 7 0.63 5.52 15.54
C LEU A 7 1.05 6.14 14.21
N PHE A 8 0.47 7.30 13.94
CA PHE A 8 0.98 8.30 13.00
C PHE A 8 2.34 8.78 13.51
N LYS A 9 3.41 8.00 13.29
CA LYS A 9 4.75 8.57 13.26
C LYS A 9 4.85 9.32 11.93
N LYS A 10 4.78 10.65 12.02
CA LYS A 10 5.24 11.66 11.04
C LYS A 10 5.82 11.05 9.74
N ILE A 11 4.99 10.86 8.72
CA ILE A 11 5.46 10.78 7.33
C ILE A 11 4.78 11.91 6.57
N ASN A 12 5.40 13.08 6.67
CA ASN A 12 5.20 14.18 5.74
C ASN A 12 5.84 13.76 4.40
N ALA A 13 5.14 12.99 3.56
CA ALA A 13 5.23 13.03 2.10
C ALA A 13 4.54 11.83 1.42
N LYS A 14 3.47 12.14 0.66
CA LYS A 14 3.17 11.56 -0.67
C LYS A 14 2.88 10.05 -0.78
N LEU A 15 1.58 9.73 -0.66
CA LEU A 15 0.74 8.86 -1.53
C LEU A 15 1.20 7.40 -1.86
N HIS A 16 2.44 6.99 -1.67
CA HIS A 16 2.99 5.74 -2.16
C HIS A 16 3.99 5.09 -1.19
N ASP A 17 3.79 5.25 0.12
CA ASP A 17 4.56 4.52 1.14
C ASP A 17 4.26 3.02 1.10
N GLY A 18 5.31 2.21 1.13
CA GLY A 18 5.21 0.75 1.18
C GLY A 18 5.02 0.06 -0.19
N VAL A 19 5.35 0.71 -1.29
CA VAL A 19 5.49 0.07 -2.62
C VAL A 19 6.90 0.26 -3.18
N CYS A 20 7.41 -0.73 -3.90
CA CYS A 20 8.72 -0.61 -4.55
C CYS A 20 8.71 0.49 -5.63
N GLN A 21 9.89 1.01 -5.98
CA GLN A 21 10.05 2.10 -6.95
C GLN A 21 9.26 1.86 -8.24
N ARG A 22 9.41 0.67 -8.81
CA ARG A 22 8.72 0.27 -10.04
C ARG A 22 7.20 0.30 -9.91
N CYS A 23 6.67 -0.08 -8.74
CA CYS A 23 5.24 -0.02 -8.49
C CYS A 23 4.75 1.41 -8.25
N LYS A 24 5.58 2.25 -7.62
CA LYS A 24 5.32 3.68 -7.42
C LYS A 24 5.16 4.39 -8.77
N GLU A 25 6.11 4.22 -9.68
CA GLU A 25 6.05 4.83 -11.03
C GLU A 25 4.78 4.41 -11.79
N VAL A 26 4.36 3.15 -11.67
CA VAL A 26 3.11 2.66 -12.28
C VAL A 26 1.87 3.33 -11.67
N LEU A 27 1.86 3.56 -10.36
CA LEU A 27 0.76 4.25 -9.69
C LEU A 27 0.75 5.73 -10.06
N GLU A 28 1.90 6.41 -10.03
CA GLU A 28 2.05 7.81 -10.43
C GLU A 28 1.63 8.02 -11.88
N TRP A 29 2.03 7.14 -12.80
CA TRP A 29 1.57 7.17 -14.19
C TRP A 29 0.05 7.01 -14.27
N ARG A 30 -0.55 6.05 -13.56
CA ARG A 30 -2.01 5.87 -13.58
C ARG A 30 -2.76 7.09 -13.02
N VAL A 31 -2.23 7.74 -11.99
CA VAL A 31 -2.78 8.99 -11.45
C VAL A 31 -2.64 10.12 -12.47
N LYS A 32 -1.45 10.29 -13.05
CA LYS A 32 -1.15 11.32 -14.07
C LYS A 32 -2.07 11.24 -15.28
N TYR A 33 -2.42 10.04 -15.72
CA TYR A 33 -3.29 9.82 -16.88
C TYR A 33 -4.78 9.60 -16.50
N SER A 34 -5.20 9.92 -15.26
CA SER A 34 -6.56 9.71 -14.77
C SER A 34 -7.11 8.28 -14.94
N LYS A 35 -6.22 7.28 -15.03
CA LYS A 35 -6.55 5.84 -15.12
C LYS A 35 -6.63 5.17 -13.74
N TYR A 36 -6.51 5.94 -12.66
CA TYR A 36 -6.57 5.42 -11.31
C TYR A 36 -8.00 5.10 -10.91
N LYS A 37 -8.31 3.80 -10.75
CA LYS A 37 -9.64 3.36 -10.31
C LYS A 37 -9.66 3.13 -8.79
N PRO A 38 -10.39 3.95 -8.01
CA PRO A 38 -10.60 3.67 -6.59
C PRO A 38 -11.37 2.36 -6.40
N LEU A 39 -11.09 1.64 -5.31
CA LEU A 39 -11.85 0.45 -4.94
C LEU A 39 -13.10 0.84 -4.17
N SER A 40 -14.26 0.36 -4.61
CA SER A 40 -15.51 0.50 -3.85
C SER A 40 -15.62 -0.50 -2.70
N LYS A 41 -14.89 -1.62 -2.76
CA LYS A 41 -14.90 -2.68 -1.74
C LYS A 41 -13.47 -3.08 -1.39
N PRO A 42 -13.18 -3.37 -0.11
CA PRO A 42 -11.85 -3.81 0.30
C PRO A 42 -11.53 -5.19 -0.30
N LYS A 43 -10.29 -5.38 -0.73
CA LYS A 43 -9.79 -6.63 -1.29
C LYS A 43 -9.22 -7.55 -0.21
N LYS A 44 -9.17 -8.84 -0.54
CA LYS A 44 -8.51 -9.86 0.28
C LYS A 44 -6.99 -9.66 0.19
N CYS A 45 -6.34 -9.59 1.34
CA CYS A 45 -4.89 -9.57 1.46
C CYS A 45 -4.30 -10.94 1.13
N VAL A 46 -3.22 -11.00 0.35
CA VAL A 46 -2.54 -12.26 0.03
C VAL A 46 -1.82 -12.85 1.24
N LYS A 47 -1.41 -12.01 2.21
CA LYS A 47 -0.64 -12.47 3.37
C LYS A 47 -1.51 -12.90 4.56
N CYS A 48 -2.40 -12.04 5.04
CA CYS A 48 -3.27 -12.37 6.17
C CYS A 48 -4.61 -12.96 5.76
N LEU A 49 -4.91 -13.04 4.46
CA LEU A 49 -6.16 -13.58 3.91
C LEU A 49 -7.43 -12.85 4.36
N GLN A 50 -7.31 -11.70 5.03
CA GLN A 50 -8.41 -10.85 5.47
C GLN A 50 -8.79 -9.81 4.40
N LYS A 51 -10.05 -9.36 4.39
CA LYS A 51 -10.54 -8.26 3.53
C LYS A 51 -10.12 -6.89 4.07
N SER A 52 -8.81 -6.68 4.25
CA SER A 52 -8.23 -5.49 4.89
C SER A 52 -7.53 -4.53 3.92
N VAL A 53 -7.42 -4.89 2.63
CA VAL A 53 -6.77 -4.05 1.63
C VAL A 53 -7.75 -2.97 1.15
N LYS A 54 -7.53 -1.73 1.58
CA LYS A 54 -8.37 -0.57 1.24
C LYS A 54 -7.88 0.18 0.00
N ASP A 55 -6.57 0.18 -0.23
CA ASP A 55 -5.95 0.89 -1.34
C ASP A 55 -6.12 0.15 -2.66
N SER A 56 -6.39 0.90 -3.73
CA SER A 56 -6.45 0.34 -5.06
C SER A 56 -5.10 -0.20 -5.50
N TYR A 57 -5.14 -1.34 -6.20
CA TYR A 57 -3.96 -2.02 -6.74
C TYR A 57 -3.02 -2.65 -5.72
N HIS A 58 -3.26 -2.51 -4.42
CA HIS A 58 -2.56 -3.29 -3.41
C HIS A 58 -3.13 -4.73 -3.36
N ILE A 59 -2.25 -5.68 -3.12
CA ILE A 59 -2.56 -7.10 -2.89
C ILE A 59 -2.27 -7.51 -1.45
N ILE A 60 -1.45 -6.73 -0.74
CA ILE A 60 -1.08 -6.94 0.66
C ILE A 60 -1.60 -5.77 1.48
N CYS A 61 -2.05 -6.08 2.68
CA CYS A 61 -2.59 -5.10 3.61
C CYS A 61 -1.47 -4.21 4.15
N ARG A 62 -1.77 -2.95 4.50
CA ARG A 62 -0.77 -2.05 5.11
C ARG A 62 -0.02 -2.66 6.32
N PRO A 63 -0.69 -3.31 7.30
CA PRO A 63 0.04 -3.92 8.40
C PRO A 63 0.97 -5.05 7.92
N CYS A 64 0.47 -5.93 7.07
CA CYS A 64 1.23 -7.02 6.47
C CYS A 64 2.46 -6.54 5.68
N ALA A 65 2.33 -5.43 4.95
CA ALA A 65 3.41 -4.84 4.16
C ALA A 65 4.48 -4.22 5.07
N CYS A 66 4.06 -3.60 6.18
CA CYS A 66 4.92 -3.02 7.19
C CYS A 66 5.69 -4.11 7.97
N GLU A 67 4.99 -5.14 8.45
CA GLU A 67 5.59 -6.23 9.24
C GLU A 67 6.60 -7.07 8.46
N LEU A 68 6.39 -7.19 7.14
CA LEU A 68 7.24 -8.04 6.29
C LEU A 68 8.22 -7.23 5.43
N GLU A 69 8.12 -5.91 5.47
CA GLU A 69 8.86 -4.97 4.63
C GLU A 69 8.80 -5.40 3.16
N VAL A 70 7.57 -5.59 2.66
CA VAL A 70 7.28 -6.00 1.28
C VAL A 70 6.41 -4.97 0.60
N CYS A 71 6.56 -4.86 -0.72
CA CYS A 71 5.72 -4.01 -1.54
C CYS A 71 4.25 -4.42 -1.42
N ALA A 72 3.39 -3.50 -0.99
CA ALA A 72 1.95 -3.72 -0.83
C ALA A 72 1.24 -4.09 -2.16
N LYS A 73 1.84 -3.73 -3.31
CA LYS A 73 1.30 -3.97 -4.66
C LYS A 73 1.75 -5.28 -5.30
N CYS A 74 3.01 -5.67 -5.15
CA CYS A 74 3.55 -6.87 -5.81
C CYS A 74 4.04 -7.95 -4.85
N GLY A 75 4.14 -7.66 -3.55
CA GLY A 75 4.61 -8.60 -2.54
C GLY A 75 6.09 -8.95 -2.60
N LYS A 76 6.87 -8.24 -3.42
CA LYS A 76 8.32 -8.38 -3.50
C LYS A 76 9.03 -7.52 -2.45
N LYS A 77 10.18 -7.99 -1.98
CA LYS A 77 11.11 -7.26 -1.09
C LYS A 77 12.14 -6.41 -1.86
N GLU A 78 12.16 -6.47 -3.18
CA GLU A 78 13.05 -5.64 -4.01
C GLU A 78 12.87 -4.15 -3.70
N ASP A 79 14.00 -3.46 -3.47
CA ASP A 79 14.18 -2.02 -3.21
C ASP A 79 12.87 -1.27 -2.92
N ILE A 80 12.41 -1.43 -1.68
CA ILE A 80 11.40 -0.53 -1.15
C ILE A 80 12.15 0.76 -0.87
N VAL A 81 11.87 1.79 -1.69
CA VAL A 81 12.45 3.12 -1.53
C VAL A 81 11.90 3.70 -0.22
N VAL A 82 12.66 3.51 0.85
CA VAL A 82 12.49 4.24 2.10
C VAL A 82 13.24 5.57 1.90
N PRO A 83 12.53 6.71 1.85
CA PRO A 83 13.17 8.02 1.70
C PRO A 83 13.99 8.41 2.93
#